data_AF-A0A353Q7K5-F1
#
_entry.id   AF-A0A353Q7K5-F1
#
_cell.length_a   1.000
_cell.length_b   1.000
_cell.length_c   1.000
_cell.angle_alpha   90.00
_cell.angle_beta   90.00
_cell.angle_gamma   90.00
#
_symmetry.space_group_name_H-M   'P 1'
#
loop_
_entity.id
_entity.type
_entity.pdbx_description
1 polymer ?
#
loop_
_entity_poly.entity_id
_entity_poly.type
_entity_poly.pdbx_seq_one_letter_code
_entity_poly.pdbx_strand_id
1 'polypeptide(L)'
;MNTTTLKQPDSKVISANKEMATFIGNLFSFNSSLKLYHWHVTGKGSYAQHIALDQAIAGLSDVTDRIAETTYALKGDLDIVIPETSNPRDIVKHASDFYQYVESNRELFSEAFTQSILDDYQEAIQQLLYRLVRLQ
;
A
#
# COMPACT_ATOMS: atom_id res chain seq x y z
N MET A 1 -26.76 11.53 -36.91
CA MET A 1 -25.66 11.24 -35.97
C MET A 1 -26.24 10.36 -34.88
N ASN A 2 -25.93 9.06 -34.89
CA ASN A 2 -26.41 8.15 -33.86
C ASN A 2 -25.52 8.32 -32.62
N THR A 3 -26.13 8.78 -31.54
CA THR A 3 -25.57 8.75 -30.19
C THR A 3 -25.30 7.31 -29.81
N THR A 4 -24.04 6.90 -29.90
CA THR A 4 -23.56 5.64 -29.36
C THR A 4 -23.87 5.62 -27.86
N THR A 5 -24.79 4.75 -27.47
CA THR A 5 -25.08 4.42 -26.09
C THR A 5 -23.79 3.95 -25.42
N LEU A 6 -23.30 4.72 -24.45
CA LEU A 6 -22.23 4.28 -23.55
C LEU A 6 -22.71 2.99 -22.88
N LYS A 7 -22.11 1.85 -23.25
CA LYS A 7 -22.34 0.59 -22.54
C LYS A 7 -22.00 0.83 -21.07
N GLN A 8 -22.96 0.59 -20.17
CA GLN A 8 -22.66 0.54 -18.75
C GLN A 8 -21.59 -0.54 -18.52
N PRO A 9 -20.57 -0.27 -17.70
CA PRO A 9 -19.53 -1.26 -17.41
C PRO A 9 -20.14 -2.49 -16.73
N ASP A 10 -19.65 -3.67 -17.09
CA ASP A 10 -20.10 -4.94 -16.53
C ASP A 10 -19.95 -4.95 -15.00
N SER A 11 -20.91 -5.52 -14.27
CA SER A 11 -20.93 -5.53 -12.79
C SER A 11 -19.68 -6.16 -12.16
N LYS A 12 -19.04 -7.12 -12.85
CA LYS A 12 -17.76 -7.71 -12.43
C LYS A 12 -16.60 -6.73 -12.51
N VAL A 13 -16.58 -5.87 -13.54
CA VAL A 13 -15.56 -4.82 -13.70
C VAL A 13 -15.70 -3.77 -12.61
N ILE A 14 -16.95 -3.39 -12.29
CA ILE A 14 -17.24 -2.47 -11.18
C ILE A 14 -16.75 -3.05 -9.83
N SER A 15 -16.97 -4.35 -9.59
CA SER A 15 -16.47 -5.03 -8.37
C SER A 15 -14.95 -5.03 -8.28
N ALA A 16 -14.27 -5.40 -9.37
CA ALA A 16 -12.81 -5.46 -9.41
C ALA A 16 -12.18 -4.07 -9.19
N ASN A 17 -12.72 -3.02 -9.83
CA ASN A 17 -12.25 -1.65 -9.63
C ASN A 17 -12.44 -1.19 -8.18
N LYS A 18 -13.54 -1.59 -7.52
CA LYS A 18 -13.77 -1.29 -6.10
C LYS A 18 -12.77 -2.01 -5.19
N GLU A 19 -12.43 -3.25 -5.48
CA GLU A 19 -11.42 -4.02 -4.75
C GLU A 19 -10.03 -3.39 -4.90
N MET A 20 -9.63 -3.02 -6.12
CA MET A 20 -8.39 -2.27 -6.38
C MET A 20 -8.36 -0.93 -5.65
N ALA A 21 -9.46 -0.17 -5.68
CA ALA A 21 -9.55 1.11 -4.99
C ALA A 21 -9.41 0.95 -3.47
N THR A 22 -10.04 -0.09 -2.90
CA THR A 22 -9.91 -0.45 -1.49
C THR A 22 -8.48 -0.84 -1.15
N PHE A 23 -7.85 -1.66 -2.00
CA PHE A 23 -6.46 -2.07 -1.83
C PHE A 23 -5.51 -0.87 -1.79
N ILE A 24 -5.63 0.04 -2.77
CA ILE A 24 -4.80 1.25 -2.83
C ILE A 24 -5.04 2.14 -1.59
N GLY A 25 -6.30 2.33 -1.17
CA GLY A 25 -6.63 3.05 0.07
C GLY A 25 -5.94 2.45 1.30
N ASN A 26 -5.85 1.12 1.37
CA ASN A 26 -5.15 0.43 2.45
C ASN A 26 -3.62 0.61 2.39
N LEU A 27 -3.01 0.72 1.20
CA LEU A 27 -1.58 1.06 1.08
C LEU A 27 -1.28 2.43 1.70
N PHE A 28 -2.09 3.45 1.39
CA PHE A 28 -1.97 4.78 1.98
C PHE A 28 -2.19 4.76 3.50
N SER A 29 -3.17 4.00 3.97
CA SER A 29 -3.44 3.84 5.40
C SER A 29 -2.26 3.17 6.11
N PHE A 30 -1.67 2.13 5.52
CA PHE A 30 -0.47 1.50 6.07
C PHE A 30 0.70 2.48 6.14
N ASN A 31 1.02 3.19 5.06
CA ASN A 31 2.09 4.19 5.07
C ASN A 31 1.86 5.26 6.16
N SER A 32 0.62 5.71 6.31
CA SER A 32 0.22 6.66 7.36
C SER A 32 0.42 6.08 8.76
N SER A 33 0.09 4.80 8.97
CA SER A 33 0.25 4.14 10.26
C SER A 33 1.73 4.01 10.68
N LEU A 34 2.64 3.81 9.70
CA LEU A 34 4.07 3.82 9.94
C LEU A 34 4.52 5.22 10.38
N LYS A 35 3.96 6.28 9.79
CA LYS A 35 4.29 7.67 10.17
C LYS A 35 3.80 8.00 11.58
N LEU A 36 2.60 7.54 11.94
CA LEU A 36 2.08 7.66 13.30
C LEU A 36 3.02 6.96 14.29
N TYR A 37 3.46 5.73 14.01
CA TYR A 37 4.40 5.03 14.87
C TYR A 37 5.76 5.74 14.95
N HIS A 38 6.28 6.19 13.81
CA HIS A 38 7.56 6.91 13.67
C HIS A 38 7.67 8.13 14.60
N TRP A 39 6.58 8.87 14.82
CA TRP A 39 6.56 10.00 15.76
C TRP A 39 6.54 9.58 17.23
N HIS A 40 6.10 8.37 17.54
CA HIS A 40 5.96 7.86 18.91
C HIS A 40 7.14 6.99 19.36
N VAL A 41 8.13 6.75 18.50
CA VAL A 41 9.29 5.93 18.82
C VAL A 41 10.06 6.53 20.00
N THR A 42 10.30 5.73 21.04
CA THR A 42 11.07 6.11 22.24
C THR A 42 11.90 4.93 22.75
N GLY A 43 12.80 5.17 23.70
CA GLY A 43 13.64 4.12 24.31
C GLY A 43 14.96 3.86 23.57
N LYS A 44 15.61 2.74 23.91
CA LYS A 44 16.89 2.32 23.32
C LYS A 44 16.71 1.99 21.84
N GLY A 45 17.61 2.49 20.99
CA GLY A 45 17.51 2.27 19.53
C GLY A 45 16.47 3.15 18.82
N SER A 46 15.77 4.03 19.55
CA SER A 46 14.68 4.86 19.03
C SER A 46 15.07 5.69 17.80
N TYR A 47 16.24 6.33 17.81
CA TYR A 47 16.69 7.11 16.65
C TYR A 47 16.87 6.24 15.40
N ALA A 48 17.50 5.06 15.53
CA ALA A 48 17.67 4.16 14.41
C ALA A 48 16.32 3.62 13.89
N GLN A 49 15.38 3.32 14.79
CA GLN A 49 14.03 2.90 14.43
C GLN A 49 13.24 4.02 13.74
N HIS A 50 13.36 5.25 14.23
CA HIS A 50 12.77 6.44 13.62
C HIS A 50 13.25 6.63 12.18
N ILE A 51 14.57 6.53 11.94
CA ILE A 51 15.16 6.61 10.58
C ILE A 51 14.73 5.43 9.71
N ALA A 52 14.71 4.20 10.24
CA ALA A 52 14.30 3.02 9.49
C ALA A 52 12.85 3.13 8.99
N LEU A 53 11.95 3.66 9.83
CA LEU A 53 10.56 3.93 9.45
C LEU A 53 10.46 5.02 8.40
N ASP A 54 11.21 6.12 8.55
CA ASP A 54 11.15 7.23 7.59
C ASP A 54 11.65 6.82 6.20
N GLN A 55 12.72 6.04 6.14
CA GLN A 55 13.23 5.44 4.89
C GLN A 55 12.20 4.51 4.23
N ALA A 56 11.53 3.67 5.03
CA ALA A 56 10.49 2.79 4.50
C ALA A 56 9.30 3.60 3.98
N ILE A 57 8.83 4.61 4.72
CA ILE A 57 7.71 5.48 4.33
C ILE A 57 8.00 6.16 2.98
N ALA A 58 9.22 6.66 2.77
CA ALA A 58 9.59 7.29 1.50
C ALA A 58 9.46 6.31 0.32
N GLY A 59 10.05 5.11 0.43
CA GLY A 59 9.95 4.09 -0.62
C GLY A 59 8.53 3.59 -0.84
N LEU A 60 7.79 3.30 0.24
CA LEU A 60 6.42 2.83 0.16
C LEU A 60 5.48 3.88 -0.45
N SER A 61 5.71 5.17 -0.18
CA SER A 61 4.91 6.26 -0.75
C SER A 61 5.10 6.37 -2.26
N ASP A 62 6.35 6.34 -2.73
CA ASP A 62 6.68 6.35 -4.16
C ASP A 62 6.04 5.15 -4.89
N VAL A 63 6.17 3.96 -4.32
CA VAL A 63 5.60 2.75 -4.92
C VAL A 63 4.07 2.75 -4.87
N THR A 64 3.46 3.26 -3.80
CA THR A 64 1.99 3.40 -3.70
C THR A 64 1.44 4.31 -4.79
N ASP A 65 2.11 5.42 -5.04
CA ASP A 65 1.73 6.37 -6.10
C ASP A 65 1.83 5.72 -7.48
N ARG A 66 2.94 5.01 -7.76
CA ARG A 66 3.11 4.22 -8.98
C ARG A 66 1.99 3.19 -9.20
N ILE A 67 1.57 2.47 -8.15
CA ILE A 67 0.45 1.51 -8.22
C ILE A 67 -0.84 2.27 -8.55
N ALA A 68 -1.13 3.36 -7.85
CA ALA A 68 -2.34 4.14 -8.03
C ALA A 68 -2.45 4.70 -9.45
N GLU A 69 -1.44 5.44 -9.91
CA GLU A 69 -1.42 6.06 -11.24
C GLU A 69 -1.48 5.01 -12.36
N THR A 70 -0.74 3.92 -12.22
CA THR A 70 -0.78 2.81 -13.19
C THR A 70 -2.17 2.17 -13.25
N THR A 71 -2.84 2.01 -12.11
CA THR A 71 -4.18 1.43 -12.07
C THR A 71 -5.21 2.36 -12.69
N TYR A 72 -5.16 3.66 -12.40
CA TYR A 72 -6.00 4.67 -13.06
C TYR A 72 -5.82 4.67 -14.58
N ALA A 73 -4.56 4.58 -15.06
CA ALA A 73 -4.27 4.54 -16.48
C ALA A 73 -4.90 3.32 -17.20
N LEU A 74 -5.00 2.18 -16.51
CA LEU A 74 -5.52 0.93 -17.08
C LEU A 74 -7.03 0.76 -16.92
N LYS A 75 -7.58 1.18 -15.78
CA LYS A 75 -8.96 0.87 -15.36
C LYS A 75 -9.89 2.07 -15.37
N GLY A 76 -9.36 3.27 -15.60
CA GLY A 76 -10.09 4.53 -15.49
C GLY A 76 -10.26 4.96 -14.03
N ASP A 77 -11.28 5.77 -13.78
CA ASP A 77 -11.50 6.38 -12.46
C ASP A 77 -11.75 5.33 -11.36
N LEU A 78 -11.07 5.51 -10.23
CA LEU A 78 -11.20 4.67 -9.04
C LEU A 78 -11.70 5.52 -7.86
N ASP A 79 -12.78 5.10 -7.21
CA ASP A 79 -13.26 5.76 -5.98
C ASP A 79 -12.44 5.29 -4.77
N ILE A 80 -11.23 5.85 -4.63
CA ILE A 80 -10.30 5.50 -3.54
C ILE A 80 -10.70 6.22 -2.26
N VAL A 81 -10.95 5.45 -1.22
CA VAL A 81 -11.16 5.96 0.15
C VAL A 81 -10.01 5.48 1.03
N ILE A 82 -9.28 6.42 1.63
CA ILE A 82 -8.26 6.09 2.63
C ILE A 82 -8.98 5.91 3.98
N PRO A 83 -8.97 4.70 4.58
CA PRO A 83 -9.64 4.48 5.85
C PRO A 83 -8.93 5.25 6.98
N GLU A 84 -9.68 5.53 8.06
CA GLU A 84 -9.10 6.09 9.27
C GLU A 84 -7.97 5.18 9.78
N THR A 85 -6.83 5.79 10.10
CA THR A 85 -5.61 5.10 10.49
C THR A 85 -5.25 5.42 11.93
N SER A 86 -4.91 4.39 12.71
CA SER A 86 -4.43 4.55 14.08
C SER A 86 -2.96 4.12 14.23
N ASN A 87 -2.33 4.57 15.32
CA ASN A 87 -0.96 4.18 15.64
C ASN A 87 -0.91 2.69 16.05
N PRO A 88 -0.15 1.82 15.35
CA PRO A 88 -0.09 0.41 15.70
C PRO A 88 0.60 0.19 17.06
N ARG A 89 0.16 -0.81 17.81
CA ARG A 89 0.80 -1.17 19.10
C ARG A 89 2.08 -1.97 18.92
N ASP A 90 2.12 -2.82 17.89
CA ASP A 90 3.26 -3.66 17.53
C ASP A 90 3.60 -3.42 16.07
N ILE A 91 4.67 -2.65 15.84
CA ILE A 91 5.08 -2.24 14.50
C ILE A 91 5.65 -3.39 13.67
N VAL A 92 6.27 -4.40 14.31
CA VAL A 92 6.83 -5.55 13.59
C VAL A 92 5.70 -6.43 13.11
N LYS A 93 4.75 -6.77 14.00
CA LYS A 93 3.57 -7.54 13.61
C LYS A 93 2.75 -6.80 12.55
N HIS A 94 2.53 -5.50 12.74
CA HIS A 94 1.80 -4.68 11.78
C HIS A 94 2.42 -4.70 10.38
N ALA A 95 3.74 -4.54 10.28
CA ALA A 95 4.46 -4.62 9.01
C ALA A 95 4.43 -6.04 8.40
N SER A 96 4.58 -7.09 9.21
CA SER A 96 4.53 -8.47 8.71
C SER A 96 3.13 -8.88 8.24
N ASP A 97 2.09 -8.46 8.96
CA ASP A 97 0.70 -8.71 8.56
C ASP A 97 0.41 -7.98 7.25
N PHE A 98 0.89 -6.75 7.08
CA PHE A 98 0.67 -5.98 5.86
C PHE A 98 1.44 -6.53 4.66
N TYR A 99 2.64 -7.08 4.85
CA TYR A 99 3.34 -7.83 3.80
C TYR A 99 2.46 -8.96 3.25
N GLN A 100 1.83 -9.74 4.14
CA GLN A 100 0.94 -10.84 3.76
C GLN A 100 -0.35 -10.33 3.12
N TYR A 101 -0.87 -9.18 3.56
CA TYR A 101 -2.00 -8.52 2.91
C TYR A 101 -1.68 -8.15 1.46
N VAL A 102 -0.48 -7.62 1.17
CA VAL A 102 -0.07 -7.31 -0.20
C VAL A 102 0.06 -8.57 -1.04
N GLU A 103 0.66 -9.64 -0.49
CA GLU A 103 0.74 -10.96 -1.13
C GLU A 103 -0.64 -11.48 -1.52
N SER A 104 -1.59 -11.51 -0.58
CA SER A 104 -2.91 -12.11 -0.81
C SER A 104 -3.77 -11.34 -1.81
N ASN A 105 -3.42 -10.08 -2.12
CA ASN A 105 -4.17 -9.22 -3.03
C ASN A 105 -3.46 -9.00 -4.37
N ARG A 106 -2.32 -9.65 -4.62
CA ARG A 106 -1.61 -9.54 -5.91
C ARG A 106 -2.49 -9.85 -7.10
N GLU A 107 -3.34 -10.86 -6.98
CA GLU A 107 -4.18 -11.34 -8.08
C GLU A 107 -5.21 -10.30 -8.56
N LEU A 108 -5.41 -9.22 -7.80
CA LEU A 108 -6.17 -8.06 -8.27
C LEU A 108 -5.54 -7.44 -9.52
N PHE A 109 -4.22 -7.56 -9.70
CA PHE A 109 -3.49 -6.97 -10.81
C PHE A 109 -2.97 -8.07 -11.74
N SER A 110 -3.39 -8.06 -13.00
CA SER A 110 -3.01 -9.12 -13.96
C SER A 110 -1.70 -8.82 -14.69
N GLU A 111 -1.30 -7.56 -14.69
CA GLU A 111 -0.23 -7.01 -15.51
C GLU A 111 1.13 -7.26 -14.86
N ALA A 112 2.06 -7.86 -15.60
CA ALA A 112 3.39 -8.21 -15.07
C ALA A 112 4.17 -7.00 -14.55
N PHE A 113 4.01 -5.82 -15.17
CA PHE A 113 4.65 -4.61 -14.67
C PHE A 113 4.03 -4.14 -13.34
N THR A 114 2.71 -4.29 -13.13
CA THR A 114 2.09 -3.96 -11.84
C THR A 114 2.52 -4.95 -10.77
N GLN A 115 2.67 -6.24 -11.11
CA GLN A 115 3.28 -7.23 -10.21
C GLN A 115 4.70 -6.80 -9.79
N SER A 116 5.53 -6.36 -10.74
CA SER A 116 6.86 -5.83 -10.42
C SER A 116 6.83 -4.59 -9.51
N ILE A 117 5.83 -3.71 -9.67
CA ILE A 117 5.68 -2.57 -8.75
C ILE A 117 5.27 -3.05 -7.34
N LEU A 118 4.43 -4.09 -7.22
CA LEU A 118 4.09 -4.70 -5.94
C LEU A 118 5.29 -5.38 -5.28
N ASP A 119 6.20 -5.96 -6.07
CA ASP A 119 7.46 -6.52 -5.57
C ASP A 119 8.32 -5.43 -4.92
N ASP A 120 8.44 -4.24 -5.53
CA ASP A 120 9.14 -3.09 -4.94
C ASP A 120 8.51 -2.70 -3.58
N TYR A 121 7.18 -2.74 -3.47
CA TYR A 121 6.45 -2.41 -2.24
C TYR A 121 6.77 -3.42 -1.13
N GLN A 122 6.72 -4.70 -1.46
CA GLN A 122 7.03 -5.78 -0.52
C GLN A 122 8.51 -5.80 -0.12
N GLU A 123 9.42 -5.50 -1.05
CA GLU A 123 10.83 -5.34 -0.75
C GLU A 123 11.04 -4.27 0.32
N ALA A 124 10.41 -3.10 0.17
CA ALA A 124 10.50 -2.03 1.15
C ALA A 124 9.99 -2.46 2.54
N ILE A 125 8.90 -3.23 2.62
CA ILE A 125 8.42 -3.81 3.89
C ILE A 125 9.43 -4.82 4.44
N GLN A 126 9.98 -5.70 3.60
CA GLN A 126 10.94 -6.72 4.02
C GLN A 126 12.24 -6.10 4.56
N GLN A 127 12.72 -5.02 3.94
CA GLN A 127 13.86 -4.24 4.43
C GLN A 127 13.53 -3.55 5.76
N LEU A 128 12.32 -3.00 5.92
CA LEU A 128 11.86 -2.43 7.18
C LEU A 128 11.85 -3.48 8.30
N LEU A 129 11.27 -4.66 8.04
CA LEU A 129 11.23 -5.77 8.99
C LEU A 129 12.63 -6.19 9.44
N TYR A 130 13.57 -6.33 8.49
CA TYR A 130 14.97 -6.62 8.82
C TYR A 130 15.58 -5.59 9.78
N ARG A 131 15.32 -4.29 9.54
CA ARG A 131 15.82 -3.20 10.40
C ARG A 131 15.15 -3.24 11.78
N LEU A 132 13.82 -3.36 11.84
CA LEU A 132 13.08 -3.34 13.10
C LEU A 132 13.47 -4.51 14.03
N VAL A 133 13.57 -5.73 13.50
CA VAL A 133 13.89 -6.93 14.31
C VAL A 133 15.30 -6.84 14.92
N ARG A 134 16.24 -6.16 14.25
CA ARG A 134 17.62 -6.01 14.73
C ARG A 134 17.83 -4.87 15.73
N LEU A 135 16.83 -4.01 15.89
CA LEU A 135 16.88 -2.87 16.81
C LEU A 135 16.28 -3.18 18.18
N GLN A 136 15.65 -4.35 18.33
CA GLN A 136 15.13 -4.86 19.59
C GLN A 136 16.24 -5.40 20.50
#